data_AF-A0A2V7G7H5-F1
#
_entry.id   AF-A0A2V7G7H5-F1
#
_cell.length_a   1.000
_cell.length_b   1.000
_cell.length_c   1.000
_cell.angle_alpha   90.00
_cell.angle_beta   90.00
_cell.angle_gamma   90.00
#
_symmetry.space_group_name_H-M   'P 1'
#
loop_
_entity.id
_entity.type
_entity.pdbx_description
1 polymer ?
#
loop_
_entity_poly.entity_id
_entity_poly.type
_entity_poly.pdbx_seq_one_letter_code
_entity_poly.pdbx_strand_id
1 'polypeptide(L)'
;MKGAAPAATVAGFCLLLLIGAAPSAEPQTFSVSASTTSVEKGEEFILYLRVRTDEVGLHRLTIRPELPLGFTLAQERQPPEIPDPLEAGSSFVFSYRVRAPGYLEIGHGQGRGISTRDPKNFIFNLSYRLGPNGPTRHHAVDLTLRYTTSIYLYLVWGIVGLLLAHVIKSLAKHRGEAAPAFPSLSNIIDYVFVRNLVGLATTLAIWFAVLVILARDTIPIRGWYDSFALGAILGMLGDEDLLGKLKIK
;
A
#
# COMPACT_ATOMS: atom_id res chain seq x y z
N MET A 1 -50.22 -13.84 53.24
CA MET A 1 -51.13 -12.72 52.91
C MET A 1 -50.34 -11.42 52.97
N LYS A 2 -50.57 -10.54 51.98
CA LYS A 2 -50.38 -9.06 51.91
C LYS A 2 -49.79 -8.39 53.17
N GLY A 3 -48.86 -7.44 53.13
CA GLY A 3 -48.33 -6.62 52.04
C GLY A 3 -47.73 -5.32 52.62
N ALA A 4 -47.02 -4.59 51.74
CA ALA A 4 -46.66 -3.16 51.77
C ALA A 4 -45.63 -2.63 52.80
N ALA A 5 -44.57 -2.01 52.25
CA ALA A 5 -43.56 -1.17 52.88
C ALA A 5 -44.14 0.20 53.32
N PRO A 6 -43.37 1.09 54.01
CA PRO A 6 -42.51 2.02 53.25
C PRO A 6 -41.24 2.56 53.95
N ALA A 7 -40.35 3.12 53.12
CA ALA A 7 -39.53 4.33 53.32
C ALA A 7 -38.53 4.39 54.50
N ALA A 8 -37.37 5.04 54.45
CA ALA A 8 -36.54 5.68 53.44
C ALA A 8 -35.31 6.12 54.24
N THR A 9 -34.10 5.73 53.86
CA THR A 9 -32.90 6.24 54.53
C THR A 9 -31.75 6.35 53.53
N VAL A 10 -31.62 7.54 52.97
CA VAL A 10 -30.37 8.26 52.69
C VAL A 10 -29.22 7.43 52.09
N ALA A 11 -29.16 7.40 50.77
CA ALA A 11 -27.90 7.41 50.01
C ALA A 11 -28.12 8.45 48.91
N GLY A 12 -27.53 9.63 48.99
CA GLY A 12 -26.09 9.77 48.93
C GLY A 12 -25.78 10.29 47.53
N PHE A 13 -26.04 11.59 47.37
CA PHE A 13 -25.93 12.41 46.18
C PHE A 13 -24.51 12.31 45.57
N CYS A 14 -24.35 11.56 44.49
CA CYS A 14 -23.18 11.60 43.61
C CYS A 14 -23.64 11.58 42.15
N LEU A 15 -24.39 12.61 41.77
CA LEU A 15 -24.56 12.98 40.36
C LEU A 15 -23.24 13.60 39.89
N LEU A 16 -22.31 12.73 39.48
CA LEU A 16 -21.11 13.13 38.75
C LEU A 16 -21.56 13.68 37.40
N LEU A 17 -21.61 15.02 37.32
CA LEU A 17 -21.65 15.80 36.10
C LEU A 17 -20.41 15.45 35.26
N LEU A 18 -20.51 14.36 34.49
CA LEU A 18 -19.69 14.11 33.32
C LEU A 18 -20.14 15.10 32.24
N ILE A 19 -19.73 16.36 32.39
CA ILE A 19 -19.56 17.26 31.25
C ILE A 19 -18.33 16.74 30.52
N GLY A 20 -18.49 15.61 29.82
CA GLY A 20 -17.64 15.30 28.69
C GLY A 20 -17.92 16.39 27.68
N ALA A 21 -17.05 17.39 27.60
CA ALA A 21 -17.00 18.27 26.45
C ALA A 21 -16.78 17.35 25.26
N ALA A 22 -17.85 17.03 24.53
CA ALA A 22 -17.72 16.44 23.22
C ALA A 22 -16.74 17.35 22.45
N PRO A 23 -15.70 16.79 21.80
CA PRO A 23 -14.86 17.61 20.96
C PRO A 23 -15.80 18.33 20.00
N SER A 24 -15.84 19.66 20.08
CA SER A 24 -16.61 20.48 19.16
C SER A 24 -16.13 20.09 17.77
N ALA A 25 -16.94 19.30 17.06
CA ALA A 25 -16.64 18.94 15.68
C ALA A 25 -16.42 20.25 14.95
N GLU A 26 -15.26 20.41 14.31
CA GLU A 26 -15.06 21.59 13.49
C GLU A 26 -16.16 21.60 12.41
N PRO A 27 -16.79 22.75 12.12
CA PRO A 27 -17.91 22.83 11.18
C PRO A 27 -17.50 22.57 9.72
N GLN A 28 -16.25 22.20 9.50
CA GLN A 28 -15.65 21.85 8.23
C GLN A 28 -14.88 20.55 8.38
N THR A 29 -15.04 19.66 7.40
CA THR A 29 -14.29 18.41 7.33
C THR A 29 -13.43 18.41 6.08
N PHE A 30 -12.13 18.15 6.27
CA PHE A 30 -11.17 17.96 5.20
C PHE A 30 -10.75 16.49 5.17
N SER A 31 -10.75 15.89 3.99
CA SER A 31 -10.29 14.51 3.82
C SER A 31 -9.56 14.35 2.50
N VAL A 32 -8.52 13.53 2.51
CA VAL A 32 -7.72 13.22 1.33
C VAL A 32 -7.78 11.73 1.04
N SER A 33 -7.92 11.38 -0.23
CA SER A 33 -7.87 10.00 -0.71
C SER A 33 -7.14 9.93 -2.04
N ALA A 34 -6.90 8.72 -2.54
CA ALA A 34 -6.24 8.49 -3.82
C ALA A 34 -7.03 7.52 -4.69
N SER A 35 -6.80 7.59 -5.99
CA SER A 35 -7.33 6.62 -6.97
C SER A 35 -6.74 5.22 -6.82
N THR A 36 -5.66 5.07 -6.05
CA THR A 36 -4.96 3.81 -5.82
C THR A 36 -4.51 3.69 -4.37
N THR A 37 -4.33 2.46 -3.89
CA THR A 37 -3.77 2.15 -2.57
C THR A 37 -2.24 2.07 -2.58
N SER A 38 -1.63 1.92 -3.76
CA SER A 38 -0.18 1.90 -3.98
C SER A 38 0.20 2.51 -5.31
N VAL A 39 1.35 3.19 -5.35
CA VAL A 39 1.86 3.88 -6.53
C VAL A 39 3.08 3.16 -7.07
N GLU A 40 3.10 2.85 -8.37
CA GLU A 40 4.27 2.26 -9.04
C GLU A 40 5.21 3.35 -9.60
N LYS A 41 6.46 2.98 -9.89
CA LYS A 41 7.44 3.90 -10.47
C LYS A 41 7.01 4.35 -11.87
N GLY A 42 7.03 5.66 -12.09
CA GLY A 42 6.71 6.27 -13.39
C GLY A 42 5.22 6.39 -13.71
N GLU A 43 4.34 5.81 -12.89
CA GLU A 43 2.89 5.84 -13.11
C GLU A 43 2.26 7.17 -12.67
N GLU A 44 1.13 7.49 -13.28
CA GLU A 44 0.28 8.61 -12.87
C GLU A 44 -0.90 8.12 -12.00
N PHE A 45 -1.27 8.94 -11.03
CA PHE A 45 -2.41 8.68 -10.16
C PHE A 45 -3.09 9.99 -9.77
N ILE A 46 -4.27 9.89 -9.17
CA ILE A 46 -5.06 11.06 -8.78
C ILE A 46 -5.20 11.10 -7.26
N LEU A 47 -4.88 12.24 -6.66
CA LEU A 47 -5.21 12.56 -5.28
C LEU A 47 -6.51 13.37 -5.27
N TYR A 48 -7.45 12.98 -4.40
CA TYR A 48 -8.72 13.66 -4.20
C TYR A 48 -8.72 14.33 -2.84
N LEU A 49 -8.82 15.65 -2.81
CA LEU A 49 -9.03 16.43 -1.59
C LEU A 49 -10.51 16.83 -1.53
N ARG A 50 -11.25 16.27 -0.58
CA ARG A 50 -12.64 16.62 -0.30
C ARG A 50 -12.71 17.64 0.82
N VAL A 51 -13.40 18.74 0.53
CA VAL A 51 -13.73 19.81 1.48
C VAL A 51 -15.23 19.81 1.66
N ARG A 52 -15.68 19.62 2.90
CA ARG A 52 -17.09 19.68 3.26
C ARG A 52 -17.30 20.79 4.28
N THR A 53 -18.29 21.64 4.04
CA THR A 53 -18.77 22.66 4.95
C THR A 53 -20.14 22.27 5.44
N ASP A 54 -20.37 22.27 6.76
CA ASP A 54 -21.68 21.93 7.31
C ASP A 54 -22.48 23.21 7.60
N GLU A 55 -22.06 24.00 8.58
CA GLU A 55 -22.85 25.15 9.06
C GLU A 55 -22.36 26.51 8.56
N VAL A 56 -21.06 26.63 8.26
CA VAL A 56 -20.42 27.91 7.89
C VAL A 56 -19.64 27.75 6.59
N GLY A 57 -19.84 28.69 5.66
CA GLY A 57 -19.10 28.73 4.40
C GLY A 57 -17.63 29.09 4.57
N LEU A 58 -16.79 28.61 3.66
CA LEU A 58 -15.37 28.92 3.62
C LEU A 58 -15.11 30.04 2.61
N HIS A 59 -14.36 31.04 3.06
CA HIS A 59 -13.87 32.12 2.20
C HIS A 59 -12.35 32.06 2.04
N ARG A 60 -11.86 32.54 0.91
CA ARG A 60 -10.42 32.62 0.58
C ARG A 60 -9.67 31.30 0.79
N LEU A 61 -10.30 30.18 0.43
CA LEU A 61 -9.70 28.86 0.54
C LEU A 61 -8.48 28.79 -0.40
N THR A 62 -7.30 28.59 0.18
CA THR A 62 -6.06 28.33 -0.55
C THR A 62 -5.57 26.94 -0.18
N ILE A 63 -5.18 26.16 -1.19
CA ILE A 63 -4.67 24.80 -1.03
C ILE A 63 -3.25 24.76 -1.60
N ARG A 64 -2.28 24.32 -0.80
CA ARG A 64 -0.89 24.14 -1.20
C ARG A 64 -0.48 22.67 -1.00
N PRO A 65 -0.43 21.87 -2.08
CA PRO A 65 0.07 20.51 -1.98
C PRO A 65 1.59 20.52 -1.79
N GLU A 66 2.06 19.70 -0.86
CA GLU A 66 3.46 19.39 -0.64
C GLU A 66 3.68 17.93 -1.04
N LEU A 67 4.38 17.75 -2.16
CA LEU A 67 4.64 16.43 -2.72
C LEU A 67 5.95 15.86 -2.18
N PRO A 68 6.02 14.55 -1.92
CA PRO A 68 7.27 13.90 -1.57
C PRO A 68 8.28 14.00 -2.72
N LEU A 69 9.57 13.90 -2.38
CA LEU A 69 10.68 14.10 -3.33
C LEU A 69 10.48 13.32 -4.64
N GLY A 70 10.61 14.03 -5.77
CA GLY A 70 10.53 13.52 -7.14
C GLY A 70 9.14 13.20 -7.66
N PHE A 71 8.10 13.31 -6.83
CA PHE A 71 6.73 13.35 -7.33
C PHE A 71 6.45 14.73 -7.90
N THR A 72 5.75 14.76 -9.03
CA THR A 72 5.42 16.02 -9.72
C THR A 72 3.94 16.08 -10.03
N LEU A 73 3.37 17.29 -10.06
CA LEU A 73 2.03 17.47 -10.59
C LEU A 73 2.10 17.30 -12.11
N ALA A 74 1.33 16.36 -12.64
CA ALA A 74 1.29 16.06 -14.07
C ALA A 74 0.53 17.14 -14.88
N GLN A 75 -0.16 18.06 -14.19
CA GLN A 75 -0.92 19.14 -14.82
C GLN A 75 -0.13 20.45 -14.87
N GLU A 76 0.13 20.94 -16.08
CA GLU A 76 0.51 22.33 -16.40
C GLU A 76 -0.69 23.30 -16.40
N ARG A 77 -1.92 22.81 -16.18
CA ARG A 77 -3.13 23.66 -16.16
C ARG A 77 -3.35 24.22 -14.76
N GLN A 78 -3.67 25.52 -14.72
CA GLN A 78 -4.03 26.30 -13.52
C GLN A 78 -4.79 25.46 -12.49
N PRO A 79 -4.51 25.64 -11.18
CA PRO A 79 -5.28 24.98 -10.14
C PRO A 79 -6.77 25.19 -10.42
N PRO A 80 -7.62 24.16 -10.25
CA PRO A 80 -9.05 24.28 -10.50
C PRO A 80 -9.57 25.51 -9.77
N GLU A 81 -10.30 26.37 -10.49
CA GLU A 81 -10.83 27.61 -9.95
C GLU A 81 -11.65 27.26 -8.71
N ILE A 82 -11.14 27.68 -7.55
CA ILE A 82 -11.76 27.40 -6.26
C ILE A 82 -12.91 28.38 -6.14
N PRO A 83 -14.17 27.91 -6.04
CA PRO A 83 -15.28 28.82 -5.77
C PRO A 83 -14.98 29.63 -4.51
N ASP A 84 -15.23 30.93 -4.52
CA ASP A 84 -15.09 31.77 -3.33
C ASP A 84 -16.35 32.64 -3.21
N PRO A 85 -17.24 32.38 -2.23
CA PRO A 85 -17.13 31.37 -1.16
C PRO A 85 -17.48 29.93 -1.57
N LEU A 86 -16.99 28.97 -0.79
CA LEU A 86 -17.67 27.67 -0.64
C LEU A 86 -18.85 27.89 0.30
N GLU A 87 -20.08 27.74 -0.21
CA GLU A 87 -21.29 27.93 0.58
C GLU A 87 -21.40 26.93 1.74
N ALA A 88 -22.19 27.26 2.76
CA ALA A 88 -22.50 26.32 3.84
C ALA A 88 -23.29 25.11 3.31
N GLY A 89 -23.09 23.93 3.89
CA GLY A 89 -23.71 22.68 3.45
C GLY A 89 -23.16 22.13 2.13
N SER A 90 -22.07 22.69 1.58
CA SER A 90 -21.51 22.28 0.30
C SER A 90 -20.37 21.27 0.46
N SER A 91 -20.15 20.48 -0.59
CA SER A 91 -19.05 19.52 -0.67
C SER A 91 -18.34 19.66 -2.00
N PHE A 92 -17.05 19.99 -1.96
CA PHE A 92 -16.20 20.14 -3.14
C PHE A 92 -15.08 19.13 -3.13
N VAL A 93 -14.71 18.62 -4.31
CA VAL A 93 -13.62 17.65 -4.48
C VAL A 93 -12.62 18.21 -5.48
N PHE A 94 -11.40 18.45 -5.01
CA PHE A 94 -10.26 18.85 -5.83
C PHE A 94 -9.49 17.60 -6.27
N SER A 95 -9.19 17.50 -7.57
CA SER A 95 -8.42 16.41 -8.14
C SER A 95 -7.03 16.90 -8.55
N TYR A 96 -6.00 16.24 -8.04
CA TYR A 96 -4.60 16.52 -8.36
C TYR A 96 -4.02 15.32 -9.07
N ARG A 97 -3.65 15.48 -10.34
CA ARG A 97 -2.93 14.43 -11.06
C ARG A 97 -1.45 14.51 -10.71
N VAL A 98 -0.93 13.42 -10.17
CA VAL A 98 0.46 13.31 -9.71
C VAL A 98 1.16 12.24 -10.53
N ARG A 99 2.38 12.54 -10.98
CA ARG A 99 3.27 11.59 -11.63
C ARG A 99 4.32 11.13 -10.62
N ALA A 100 4.45 9.82 -10.49
CA ALA A 100 5.46 9.20 -9.65
C ALA A 100 6.82 9.21 -10.36
N PRO A 101 7.92 9.31 -9.61
CA PRO A 101 9.24 9.30 -10.21
C PRO A 101 9.53 7.95 -10.86
N GLY A 102 10.16 7.99 -12.03
CA GLY A 102 10.56 6.84 -12.81
C GLY A 102 11.75 6.06 -12.24
N TYR A 103 12.15 5.00 -12.95
CA TYR A 103 13.28 4.14 -12.55
C TYR A 103 14.64 4.85 -12.64
N LEU A 104 14.81 5.68 -13.66
CA LEU A 104 16.04 6.39 -13.98
C LEU A 104 15.98 7.87 -13.58
N GLU A 105 14.86 8.34 -13.05
CA GLU A 105 14.71 9.72 -12.62
C GLU A 105 15.47 9.91 -11.31
N ILE A 106 16.52 10.74 -11.41
CA ILE A 106 17.39 11.10 -10.30
C ILE A 106 16.65 12.16 -9.50
N GLY A 107 16.38 11.89 -8.21
CA GLY A 107 15.84 12.91 -7.31
C GLY A 107 16.77 14.12 -7.32
N HIS A 108 16.21 15.31 -7.57
CA HIS A 108 16.96 16.57 -7.60
C HIS A 108 17.82 16.69 -6.32
N GLY A 109 19.14 16.48 -6.47
CA GLY A 109 20.12 16.71 -5.40
C GLY A 109 20.88 15.51 -4.84
N GLN A 110 20.57 14.24 -5.19
CA GLN A 110 21.27 13.09 -4.56
C GLN A 110 21.89 12.03 -5.47
N GLY A 111 21.77 12.12 -6.80
CA GLY A 111 22.38 11.11 -7.70
C GLY A 111 21.88 9.68 -7.46
N ARG A 112 20.84 9.50 -6.65
CA ARG A 112 20.27 8.23 -6.23
C ARG A 112 18.79 8.23 -6.59
N GLY A 113 18.32 7.11 -7.15
CA GLY A 113 16.91 6.91 -7.43
C GLY A 113 16.08 6.90 -6.14
N ILE A 114 14.78 7.21 -6.26
CA ILE A 114 13.90 7.34 -5.10
C ILE A 114 13.56 5.96 -4.54
N SER A 115 13.72 5.82 -3.23
CA SER A 115 13.53 4.57 -2.48
C SER A 115 12.06 4.17 -2.41
N THR A 116 11.78 2.90 -2.68
CA THR A 116 10.48 2.25 -2.50
C THR A 116 10.29 1.67 -1.09
N ARG A 117 11.32 1.71 -0.23
CA ARG A 117 11.31 1.06 1.10
C ARG A 117 10.37 1.70 2.11
N ASP A 118 10.08 2.98 1.92
CA ASP A 118 9.27 3.78 2.85
C ASP A 118 8.05 4.31 2.10
N PRO A 119 6.86 4.23 2.73
CA PRO A 119 5.68 4.93 2.24
C PRO A 119 5.96 6.42 1.99
N LYS A 120 5.17 7.02 1.10
CA LYS A 120 5.28 8.41 0.69
C LYS A 120 4.10 9.19 1.24
N ASN A 121 4.40 10.25 1.97
CA ASN A 121 3.38 11.12 2.54
C ASN A 121 3.12 12.31 1.62
N PHE A 122 1.85 12.57 1.35
CA PHE A 122 1.35 13.68 0.54
C PHE A 122 0.58 14.61 1.46
N ILE A 123 1.05 15.84 1.60
CA ILE A 123 0.49 16.79 2.57
C ILE A 123 -0.23 17.89 1.81
N PHE A 124 -1.44 18.23 2.24
CA PHE A 124 -2.22 19.35 1.72
C PHE A 124 -2.35 20.40 2.81
N ASN A 125 -1.62 21.50 2.65
CA ASN A 125 -1.70 22.64 3.54
C ASN A 125 -2.83 23.56 3.08
N LEU A 126 -3.85 23.72 3.92
CA LEU A 126 -5.02 24.56 3.67
C LEU A 126 -4.95 25.84 4.51
N SER A 127 -5.33 26.96 3.90
CA SER A 127 -5.63 28.19 4.63
C SER A 127 -6.98 28.75 4.19
N TYR A 128 -7.83 29.11 5.15
CA TYR A 128 -9.22 29.54 4.88
C TYR A 128 -9.74 30.50 5.95
N ARG A 129 -10.90 31.10 5.71
CA ARG A 129 -11.66 31.89 6.70
C ARG A 129 -13.07 31.33 6.85
N LEU A 130 -13.58 31.32 8.09
CA LEU A 130 -14.99 31.01 8.36
C LEU A 130 -15.81 32.29 8.21
N GLY A 131 -16.62 32.38 7.16
CA GLY A 131 -17.28 33.63 6.78
C GLY A 131 -16.34 34.71 6.24
N PRO A 132 -16.88 35.83 5.73
CA PRO A 132 -16.10 36.83 4.99
C PRO A 132 -15.08 37.59 5.87
N ASN A 133 -15.42 37.78 7.16
CA ASN A 133 -14.62 38.53 8.13
C ASN A 133 -13.97 37.65 9.21
N GLY A 134 -14.01 36.32 9.05
CA GLY A 134 -13.43 35.40 10.01
C GLY A 134 -11.89 35.49 10.06
N PRO A 135 -11.26 35.08 11.18
CA PRO A 135 -9.82 34.93 11.23
C PRO A 135 -9.34 33.86 10.24
N THR A 136 -8.16 34.05 9.67
CA THR A 136 -7.52 33.03 8.85
C THR A 136 -7.15 31.83 9.72
N ARG A 137 -7.57 30.64 9.30
CA ARG A 137 -7.23 29.35 9.91
C ARG A 137 -6.32 28.56 8.98
N HIS A 138 -5.52 27.70 9.59
CA HIS A 138 -4.62 26.79 8.88
C HIS A 138 -4.95 25.36 9.29
N HIS A 139 -4.95 24.46 8.32
CA HIS A 139 -5.17 23.04 8.55
C HIS A 139 -4.29 22.24 7.60
N ALA A 140 -3.84 21.06 8.01
CA ALA A 140 -3.09 20.16 7.17
C ALA A 140 -3.77 18.80 7.18
N VAL A 141 -3.97 18.22 6.00
CA VAL A 141 -4.39 16.83 5.85
C VAL A 141 -3.34 16.08 5.06
N ASP A 142 -3.08 14.85 5.46
CA ASP A 142 -2.03 14.04 4.87
C ASP A 142 -2.55 12.67 4.42
N LEU A 143 -1.91 12.14 3.39
CA LEU A 143 -2.19 10.81 2.85
C LEU A 143 -0.87 10.08 2.69
N THR A 144 -0.75 8.94 3.36
CA THR A 144 0.39 8.05 3.19
C THR A 144 0.05 6.94 2.20
N LEU A 145 0.78 6.89 1.08
CA LEU A 145 0.66 5.84 0.07
C LEU A 145 1.92 4.97 0.02
N ARG A 146 1.73 3.69 -0.28
CA ARG A 146 2.87 2.81 -0.58
C ARG A 146 3.43 3.16 -1.96
N TYR A 147 4.76 3.13 -2.09
CA TYR A 147 5.46 3.37 -3.36
C TYR A 147 6.29 2.14 -3.72
N THR A 148 6.05 1.58 -4.90
CA THR A 148 6.66 0.33 -5.37
C THR A 148 7.29 0.49 -6.75
N THR A 149 8.14 -0.47 -7.13
CA THR A 149 8.73 -0.55 -8.48
C THR A 149 7.68 -0.93 -9.51
N SER A 150 7.26 -2.19 -9.49
CA SER A 150 6.12 -2.69 -10.26
C SER A 150 5.73 -4.07 -9.76
N ILE A 151 4.44 -4.40 -9.78
CA ILE A 151 3.96 -5.76 -9.54
C ILE A 151 4.57 -6.77 -10.52
N TYR A 152 4.80 -6.39 -11.78
CA TYR A 152 5.34 -7.31 -12.79
C TYR A 152 6.79 -7.68 -12.49
N LEU A 153 7.61 -6.70 -12.10
CA LEU A 153 8.99 -6.95 -11.67
C LEU A 153 9.01 -7.83 -10.42
N TYR A 154 8.09 -7.62 -9.50
CA TYR A 154 7.95 -8.49 -8.33
C TYR A 154 7.67 -9.94 -8.76
N LEU A 155 6.72 -10.18 -9.66
CA LEU A 155 6.42 -11.52 -10.18
C LEU A 155 7.63 -12.14 -10.90
N VAL A 156 8.28 -11.41 -11.80
CA VAL A 156 9.41 -11.94 -12.59
C VAL A 156 10.57 -12.37 -11.69
N TRP A 157 10.98 -11.53 -10.74
CA TRP A 157 12.10 -11.85 -9.84
C TRP A 157 11.81 -13.02 -8.92
N GLY A 158 10.54 -13.18 -8.56
CA GLY A 158 10.07 -14.34 -7.85
C GLY A 158 10.21 -15.64 -8.65
N ILE A 159 9.84 -15.64 -9.94
CA ILE A 159 10.00 -16.80 -10.83
C ILE A 159 11.49 -17.14 -10.95
N VAL A 160 12.34 -16.13 -11.12
CA VAL A 160 13.80 -16.31 -11.19
C VAL A 160 14.33 -16.98 -9.92
N GLY A 161 13.88 -16.56 -8.74
CA GLY A 161 14.25 -17.19 -7.47
C GLY A 161 13.82 -18.66 -7.39
N LEU A 162 12.60 -18.97 -7.82
CA LEU A 162 12.08 -20.35 -7.86
C LEU A 162 12.87 -21.24 -8.82
N LEU A 163 13.15 -20.76 -10.03
CA LEU A 163 13.94 -21.48 -11.02
C LEU A 163 15.36 -21.75 -10.51
N LEU A 164 15.98 -20.77 -9.84
CA LEU A 164 17.30 -20.96 -9.24
C LEU A 164 17.28 -22.05 -8.17
N ALA A 165 16.29 -22.04 -7.27
CA ALA A 165 16.15 -23.07 -6.25
C ALA A 165 15.92 -24.46 -6.87
N HIS A 166 15.12 -24.56 -7.93
CA HIS A 166 14.90 -25.80 -8.66
C HIS A 166 16.18 -26.36 -9.29
N VAL A 167 16.99 -25.48 -9.89
CA VAL A 167 18.30 -25.84 -10.46
C VAL A 167 19.23 -26.35 -9.35
N ILE A 168 19.36 -25.62 -8.25
CA ILE A 168 20.21 -26.02 -7.10
C ILE A 168 19.78 -27.39 -6.58
N LYS A 169 18.47 -27.62 -6.41
CA LYS A 169 17.91 -28.86 -5.91
C LYS A 169 18.14 -30.03 -6.85
N SER A 170 17.93 -29.83 -8.14
CA SER A 170 18.17 -30.85 -9.17
C SER A 170 19.65 -31.25 -9.23
N LEU A 171 20.56 -30.26 -9.16
CA LEU A 171 22.01 -30.51 -9.13
C LEU A 171 22.46 -31.19 -7.82
N ALA A 172 21.85 -30.84 -6.68
CA ALA A 172 22.16 -31.48 -5.40
C ALA A 172 21.76 -32.96 -5.37
N LYS A 173 20.59 -33.32 -5.96
CA LYS A 173 20.19 -34.72 -6.14
C LYS A 173 21.17 -35.49 -7.02
N HIS A 174 21.66 -34.85 -8.08
CA HIS A 174 22.60 -35.48 -9.03
C HIS A 174 23.99 -35.75 -8.42
N ARG A 175 24.44 -34.97 -7.43
CA ARG A 175 25.69 -35.25 -6.69
C ARG A 175 25.65 -36.56 -5.88
N GLY A 176 24.47 -37.12 -5.61
CA GLY A 176 24.31 -38.41 -4.94
C GLY A 176 24.34 -39.63 -5.88
N GLU A 177 24.28 -39.40 -7.19
CA GLU A 177 24.34 -40.43 -8.23
C GLU A 177 25.71 -40.39 -8.93
N ALA A 178 26.22 -41.54 -9.40
CA ALA A 178 27.52 -41.60 -10.08
C ALA A 178 27.52 -40.72 -11.34
N ALA A 179 28.16 -39.55 -11.25
CA ALA A 179 28.15 -38.56 -12.31
C ALA A 179 29.00 -39.00 -13.52
N PRO A 180 28.52 -38.83 -14.77
CA PRO A 180 29.36 -38.99 -15.94
C PRO A 180 30.45 -37.90 -15.97
N ALA A 181 31.65 -38.25 -16.45
CA ALA A 181 32.86 -37.43 -16.36
C ALA A 181 32.76 -36.02 -16.97
N PHE A 182 31.79 -35.77 -17.86
CA PHE A 182 31.44 -34.42 -18.34
C PHE A 182 29.95 -34.37 -18.70
N PRO A 183 29.10 -33.69 -17.92
CA PRO A 183 27.70 -33.53 -18.28
C PRO A 183 27.58 -32.51 -19.42
N SER A 184 27.06 -32.94 -20.58
CA SER A 184 26.71 -32.01 -21.65
C SER A 184 25.55 -31.10 -21.17
N LEU A 185 25.54 -29.85 -21.64
CA LEU A 185 24.50 -28.87 -21.31
C LEU A 185 23.09 -29.41 -21.64
N SER A 186 22.96 -30.21 -22.70
CA SER A 186 21.71 -30.88 -23.08
C SER A 186 21.22 -31.86 -22.01
N ASN A 187 22.12 -32.67 -21.43
CA ASN A 187 21.76 -33.67 -20.42
C ASN A 187 21.36 -33.02 -19.10
N ILE A 188 21.99 -31.89 -18.76
CA ILE A 188 21.61 -31.08 -17.59
C ILE A 188 20.22 -30.47 -17.80
N ILE A 189 19.95 -29.88 -18.98
CA ILE A 189 18.65 -29.28 -19.29
C ILE A 189 17.53 -30.33 -19.29
N ASP A 190 17.74 -31.48 -19.95
CA ASP A 190 16.76 -32.57 -19.97
C ASP A 190 16.46 -33.10 -18.56
N TYR A 191 17.48 -33.27 -17.73
CA TYR A 191 17.29 -33.77 -16.38
C TYR A 191 16.59 -32.73 -15.49
N VAL A 192 17.04 -31.47 -15.52
CA VAL A 192 16.51 -30.41 -14.67
C VAL A 192 15.08 -30.04 -15.06
N PHE A 193 14.77 -29.94 -16.35
CA PHE A 193 13.49 -29.38 -16.81
C PHE A 193 12.54 -30.44 -17.39
N VAL A 194 13.01 -31.40 -18.17
CA VAL A 194 12.13 -32.36 -18.87
C VAL A 194 11.71 -33.51 -17.98
N ARG A 195 12.63 -34.12 -17.23
CA ARG A 195 12.31 -35.22 -16.32
C ARG A 195 11.51 -34.78 -15.10
N ASN A 196 11.72 -33.55 -14.63
CA ASN A 196 11.03 -32.97 -13.48
C ASN A 196 9.91 -32.00 -13.86
N LEU A 197 9.43 -32.04 -15.11
CA LEU A 197 8.49 -31.05 -15.66
C LEU A 197 7.18 -30.96 -14.86
N VAL A 198 6.61 -32.10 -14.46
CA VAL A 198 5.33 -32.14 -13.73
C VAL A 198 5.48 -31.55 -12.32
N GLY A 199 6.57 -31.90 -11.63
CA GLY A 199 6.90 -31.33 -10.32
C GLY A 199 7.15 -29.83 -10.41
N LEU A 200 7.94 -29.40 -11.40
CA LEU A 200 8.20 -28.00 -11.68
C LEU A 200 6.92 -27.22 -11.99
N ALA A 201 6.05 -27.73 -12.85
CA ALA A 201 4.77 -27.09 -13.19
C ALA A 201 3.86 -26.92 -11.97
N THR A 202 3.82 -27.93 -11.09
CA THR A 202 3.01 -27.89 -9.87
C THR A 202 3.55 -26.86 -8.88
N THR A 203 4.86 -26.86 -8.64
CA THR A 203 5.52 -25.87 -7.76
C THR A 203 5.33 -24.45 -8.31
N LEU A 204 5.44 -24.27 -9.63
CA LEU A 204 5.25 -22.99 -10.29
C LEU A 204 3.78 -22.50 -10.18
N ALA A 205 2.81 -23.39 -10.29
CA ALA A 205 1.38 -23.07 -10.10
C ALA A 205 1.04 -22.67 -8.66
N ILE A 206 1.49 -23.45 -7.66
CA ILE A 206 1.30 -23.13 -6.23
C ILE A 206 1.97 -21.79 -5.92
N TRP A 207 3.19 -21.61 -6.41
CA TRP A 207 3.95 -20.40 -6.19
C TRP A 207 3.30 -19.17 -6.83
N PHE A 208 2.79 -19.29 -8.05
CA PHE A 208 2.06 -18.22 -8.71
C PHE A 208 0.83 -17.80 -7.91
N ALA A 209 0.07 -18.77 -7.38
CA ALA A 209 -1.06 -18.49 -6.50
C ALA A 209 -0.64 -17.74 -5.23
N VAL A 210 0.45 -18.17 -4.56
CA VAL A 210 0.99 -17.49 -3.37
C VAL A 210 1.41 -16.06 -3.68
N LEU A 211 2.10 -15.83 -4.80
CA LEU A 211 2.49 -14.48 -5.21
C LEU A 211 1.31 -13.59 -5.52
N VAL A 212 0.29 -14.09 -6.22
CA VAL A 212 -0.90 -13.31 -6.54
C VAL A 212 -1.65 -12.91 -5.27
N ILE A 213 -1.76 -13.82 -4.28
CA ILE A 213 -2.38 -13.53 -2.98
C ILE A 213 -1.57 -12.46 -2.23
N LEU A 214 -0.25 -12.64 -2.12
CA LEU A 214 0.61 -11.67 -1.43
C LEU A 214 0.63 -10.31 -2.13
N ALA A 215 0.65 -10.29 -3.46
CA ALA A 215 0.62 -9.05 -4.23
C ALA A 215 -0.72 -8.30 -4.09
N ARG A 216 -1.83 -9.04 -3.92
CA ARG A 216 -3.16 -8.46 -3.70
C ARG A 216 -3.30 -7.84 -2.31
N ASP A 217 -2.77 -8.48 -1.28
CA ASP A 217 -2.94 -8.03 0.11
C ASP A 217 -1.87 -7.02 0.52
N THR A 218 -0.63 -7.16 0.04
CA THR A 218 0.47 -6.24 0.31
C THR A 218 1.58 -6.39 -0.74
N ILE A 219 1.67 -5.49 -1.73
CA ILE A 219 2.91 -5.40 -2.53
C ILE A 219 4.05 -5.08 -1.55
N PRO A 220 5.04 -5.97 -1.34
CA PRO A 220 6.01 -5.79 -0.29
C PRO A 220 6.88 -4.58 -0.62
N ILE A 221 6.92 -3.67 0.36
CA ILE A 221 7.57 -2.36 0.30
C ILE A 221 9.10 -2.50 0.06
N ARG A 222 9.65 -3.69 0.32
CA ARG A 222 11.08 -4.03 0.18
C ARG A 222 11.50 -4.53 -1.20
N GLY A 223 10.58 -4.54 -2.18
CA GLY A 223 10.94 -4.65 -3.60
C GLY A 223 11.19 -6.07 -4.10
N TRP A 224 11.84 -6.16 -5.26
CA TRP A 224 12.06 -7.40 -6.01
C TRP A 224 12.97 -8.41 -5.32
N TYR A 225 13.84 -7.96 -4.40
CA TYR A 225 14.72 -8.84 -3.62
C TYR A 225 13.95 -9.78 -2.68
N ASP A 226 12.90 -9.27 -2.02
CA ASP A 226 12.04 -10.08 -1.15
C ASP A 226 11.27 -11.11 -1.99
N SER A 227 10.86 -10.75 -3.21
CA SER A 227 10.23 -11.71 -4.14
C SER A 227 11.19 -12.82 -4.54
N PHE A 228 12.42 -12.46 -4.88
CA PHE A 228 13.45 -13.43 -5.24
C PHE A 228 13.74 -14.38 -4.08
N ALA A 229 13.91 -13.86 -2.87
CA ALA A 229 14.12 -14.67 -1.67
C ALA A 229 12.93 -15.59 -1.38
N LEU A 230 11.71 -15.07 -1.47
CA LEU A 230 10.48 -15.86 -1.32
C LEU A 230 10.39 -16.97 -2.38
N GLY A 231 10.69 -16.65 -3.63
CA GLY A 231 10.78 -17.62 -4.73
C GLY A 231 11.80 -18.72 -4.47
N ALA A 232 13.00 -18.35 -3.99
CA ALA A 232 14.03 -19.31 -3.65
C ALA A 232 13.63 -20.22 -2.47
N ILE A 233 13.06 -19.65 -1.40
CA ILE A 233 12.59 -20.40 -0.23
C ILE A 233 11.47 -21.37 -0.63
N LEU A 234 10.48 -20.92 -1.39
CA LEU A 234 9.38 -21.78 -1.85
C LEU A 234 9.85 -22.86 -2.83
N GLY A 235 10.80 -22.55 -3.71
CA GLY A 235 11.41 -23.55 -4.59
C GLY A 235 12.21 -24.61 -3.83
N MET A 236 12.85 -24.25 -2.71
CA MET A 236 13.52 -25.22 -1.82
C MET A 236 12.50 -26.06 -1.03
N LEU A 237 11.48 -25.42 -0.45
CA LEU A 237 10.45 -26.07 0.38
C LEU A 237 9.41 -26.86 -0.40
N GLY A 238 9.24 -26.57 -1.70
CA GLY A 238 8.41 -27.34 -2.63
C GLY A 238 9.03 -28.70 -2.90
N ASP A 239 9.04 -29.58 -1.89
CA ASP A 239 9.41 -30.97 -2.01
C ASP A 239 8.16 -31.85 -1.97
N GLU A 240 8.22 -32.90 -2.78
CA GLU A 240 7.25 -34.00 -2.89
C GLU A 240 7.03 -34.71 -1.55
N ASP A 241 7.86 -34.44 -0.54
CA ASP A 241 7.74 -34.95 0.82
C ASP A 241 6.50 -34.41 1.55
N LEU A 242 6.03 -33.19 1.25
CA LEU A 242 4.77 -32.64 1.77
C LEU A 242 3.55 -33.26 1.07
N LEU A 243 3.61 -33.45 -0.25
CA LEU A 243 2.53 -34.08 -1.03
C LEU A 243 2.45 -35.60 -0.79
N GLY A 244 3.59 -36.25 -0.56
CA GLY A 244 3.69 -37.66 -0.18
C GLY A 244 3.16 -37.91 1.23
N LYS A 245 3.34 -36.96 2.16
CA LYS A 245 2.74 -37.01 3.51
C LYS A 245 1.25 -36.63 3.53
N LEU A 246 0.75 -35.95 2.50
CA LEU A 246 -0.68 -35.62 2.33
C LEU A 246 -1.49 -36.73 1.62
N LYS A 247 -0.85 -37.81 1.14
CA LYS A 247 -1.55 -39.08 0.88
C LYS A 247 -1.88 -39.74 2.22
N ILE A 248 -2.89 -39.18 2.89
CA ILE A 248 -3.60 -39.83 3.97
C ILE A 248 -4.39 -41.00 3.35
N LYS A 249 -4.25 -42.14 4.02
CA LYS A 249 -4.89 -43.43 3.80
C LYS A 249 -6.38 -43.34 3.53
#